data_AF-J9AJB2-F1
#
_entry.id   AF-J9AJB2-F1
#
_cell.length_a   1.000
_cell.length_b   1.000
_cell.length_c   1.000
_cell.angle_alpha   90.00
_cell.angle_beta   90.00
_cell.angle_gamma   90.00
#
_symmetry.space_group_name_H-M   'P 1'
#
loop_
_entity.id
_entity.type
_entity.pdbx_description
1 polymer ?
#
loop_
_entity_poly.entity_id
_entity_poly.type
_entity_poly.pdbx_seq_one_letter_code
_entity_poly.pdbx_strand_id
1 'polypeptide(L)'
;LGSAITISCNYKKGEEIVQGWTGLCNLCWQWRKLPVNYFPVLLNEVSCDTSDVGCLSGFGNCRPVMRTINVLRNAGTNKSPRWVQESINTISACECQVEIGTPLHSLVLR
;
A
#
# COMPACT_ATOMS: atom_id res chain seq x y z
N LEU A 1 12.47 -2.18 -6.92
CA LEU A 1 12.24 -2.38 -8.37
C LEU A 1 11.26 -1.32 -8.84
N GLY A 2 11.56 -0.58 -9.91
CA GLY A 2 10.72 0.52 -10.39
C GLY A 2 10.85 1.81 -9.57
N SER A 3 10.13 2.85 -9.98
CA SER A 3 10.11 4.18 -9.37
C SER A 3 8.70 4.58 -8.95
N ALA A 4 8.57 5.17 -7.76
CA ALA A 4 7.32 5.71 -7.24
C ALA A 4 6.94 7.04 -7.90
N ILE A 5 5.65 7.23 -8.13
CA ILE A 5 5.04 8.45 -8.67
C ILE A 5 3.84 8.77 -7.77
N THR A 6 3.99 9.78 -6.91
CA THR A 6 2.88 10.24 -6.05
C THR A 6 1.82 10.93 -6.89
N ILE A 7 0.55 10.54 -6.68
CA ILE A 7 -0.61 11.10 -7.36
C ILE A 7 -1.29 12.15 -6.49
N SER A 8 -1.62 11.79 -5.24
CA SER A 8 -2.31 12.69 -4.30
C SER A 8 -2.10 12.22 -2.86
N CYS A 9 -2.02 13.16 -1.92
CA CYS A 9 -1.88 12.93 -0.48
C CYS A 9 -3.06 13.48 0.34
N ASN A 10 -4.24 13.55 -0.27
CA ASN A 10 -5.46 14.08 0.34
C ASN A 10 -6.19 13.08 1.25
N TYR A 11 -5.73 11.84 1.37
CA TYR A 11 -6.28 10.88 2.33
C TYR A 11 -5.66 11.15 3.70
N LYS A 12 -6.39 11.88 4.55
CA LYS A 12 -5.96 12.27 5.89
C LYS A 12 -6.80 11.62 6.97
N LYS A 13 -6.14 11.12 8.02
CA LYS A 13 -6.82 10.59 9.19
C LYS A 13 -7.66 11.67 9.86
N GLY A 14 -8.84 11.31 10.36
CA GLY A 14 -9.75 12.25 11.02
C GLY A 14 -10.59 13.11 10.07
N GLU A 15 -10.23 13.22 8.78
CA GLU A 15 -11.06 13.86 7.76
C GLU A 15 -12.10 12.88 7.21
N GLU A 16 -13.21 13.40 6.70
CA GLU A 16 -14.22 12.57 6.03
C GLU A 16 -13.66 12.08 4.69
N ILE A 17 -13.69 10.76 4.48
CA ILE A 17 -13.15 10.11 3.29
C ILE A 17 -14.28 9.59 2.41
N VAL A 18 -15.31 9.00 3.02
CA VAL A 18 -16.51 8.52 2.33
C VAL A 18 -17.71 8.64 3.26
N GLN A 19 -18.72 9.44 2.92
CA GLN A 19 -20.07 9.40 3.52
C GLN A 19 -20.10 9.36 5.07
N GLY A 20 -19.40 10.28 5.73
CA GLY A 20 -19.31 10.38 7.18
C GLY A 20 -18.29 9.44 7.83
N TRP A 21 -17.56 8.63 7.05
CA TRP A 21 -16.51 7.76 7.55
C TRP A 21 -15.13 8.40 7.42
N THR A 22 -14.30 8.22 8.44
CA THR A 22 -12.92 8.68 8.47
C THR A 22 -11.93 7.51 8.45
N GLY A 23 -10.77 7.75 7.86
CA GLY A 23 -9.63 6.85 7.94
C GLY A 23 -8.88 7.00 9.25
N LEU A 24 -8.21 5.94 9.67
CA LEU A 24 -7.42 5.92 10.92
C LEU A 24 -5.94 6.25 10.68
N CYS A 25 -5.50 6.29 9.42
CA CYS A 25 -4.11 6.53 9.01
C CYS A 25 -4.05 7.40 7.76
N ASN A 26 -3.01 8.23 7.67
CA ASN A 26 -2.67 9.00 6.49
C ASN A 26 -2.09 8.10 5.39
N LEU A 27 -2.44 8.38 4.13
CA LEU A 27 -1.77 7.78 2.97
C LEU A 27 -1.72 8.73 1.78
N CYS A 28 -0.81 8.44 0.86
CA CYS A 28 -0.80 9.02 -0.47
C CYS A 28 -1.10 7.93 -1.51
N TRP A 29 -1.96 8.25 -2.47
CA TRP A 29 -2.13 7.47 -3.68
C TRP A 29 -0.85 7.59 -4.52
N GLN A 30 -0.32 6.46 -5.00
CA GLN A 30 0.84 6.46 -5.87
C GLN A 30 0.75 5.38 -6.94
N TRP A 31 1.56 5.56 -7.99
CA TRP A 31 1.91 4.48 -8.89
C TRP A 31 3.35 4.09 -8.72
N ARG A 32 3.62 2.80 -8.87
CA ARG A 32 4.99 2.31 -9.11
C ARG A 32 5.15 2.02 -10.58
N LYS A 33 6.05 2.75 -11.24
CA LYS A 33 6.46 2.51 -12.62
C LYS A 33 7.60 1.50 -12.65
N LEU A 34 7.31 0.29 -13.08
CA LEU A 34 8.30 -0.76 -13.33
C LEU A 34 9.15 -0.42 -14.56
N PRO A 35 10.32 -1.08 -14.73
CA PRO A 35 11.08 -0.98 -15.96
C PRO A 35 10.26 -1.40 -17.19
N VAL A 36 10.61 -0.88 -18.37
CA VAL A 36 9.83 -1.06 -19.61
C VAL A 36 9.71 -2.51 -20.08
N ASN A 37 10.57 -3.41 -19.59
CA ASN A 37 10.49 -4.84 -19.89
C ASN A 37 9.54 -5.60 -18.94
N TYR A 38 8.75 -4.92 -18.12
CA TYR A 38 7.74 -5.54 -17.25
C TYR A 38 6.32 -5.29 -17.74
N PHE A 39 5.39 -6.18 -17.38
CA PHE A 39 3.96 -6.01 -17.61
C PHE A 39 3.14 -6.44 -16.37
N PRO A 40 2.18 -5.62 -15.92
CA PRO A 40 1.94 -4.24 -16.35
C PRO A 40 3.09 -3.31 -15.91
N VAL A 41 3.33 -2.23 -16.66
CA VAL A 41 4.40 -1.26 -16.34
C VAL A 41 4.03 -0.37 -15.15
N LEU A 42 2.75 -0.08 -14.95
CA LEU A 42 2.26 0.72 -13.83
C LEU A 42 1.50 -0.17 -12.85
N LEU A 43 1.86 -0.06 -11.57
CA LEU A 43 1.19 -0.73 -10.47
C LEU A 43 0.49 0.30 -9.58
N ASN A 44 -0.76 0.01 -9.22
CA ASN A 44 -1.46 0.75 -8.17
C ASN A 44 -0.87 0.41 -6.80
N GLU A 45 -0.48 1.43 -6.06
CA GLU A 45 0.13 1.31 -4.74
C GLU A 45 -0.28 2.52 -3.88
N VAL A 46 -0.16 2.41 -2.57
CA VAL A 46 -0.25 3.56 -1.66
C VAL A 46 1.09 3.78 -0.96
N SER A 47 1.35 5.00 -0.52
CA SER A 47 2.46 5.32 0.38
C SER A 47 1.89 5.64 1.74
N CYS A 48 2.30 4.91 2.77
CA CYS A 48 1.96 5.29 4.14
C CYS A 48 2.82 6.46 4.58
N ASP A 49 2.21 7.40 5.31
CA ASP A 49 2.93 8.50 5.93
C ASP A 49 3.79 7.97 7.08
N THR A 50 5.10 8.06 6.95
CA THR A 50 6.04 7.56 7.96
C THR A 50 6.09 8.43 9.22
N SER A 51 5.56 9.65 9.16
CA SER A 51 5.40 10.52 10.33
C SER A 51 4.09 10.26 11.08
N ASP A 52 3.15 9.53 10.46
CA ASP A 52 1.89 9.14 11.09
C ASP A 52 2.08 7.87 11.93
N VAL A 53 2.71 8.02 13.09
CA VAL A 53 3.15 6.88 13.90
C VAL A 53 2.05 6.25 14.75
N GLY A 54 0.89 6.89 14.91
CA GLY A 54 -0.14 6.46 15.87
C GLY A 54 -1.57 6.77 15.45
N CYS A 55 -2.47 5.86 15.80
CA CYS A 55 -3.91 5.93 15.58
C CYS A 55 -4.67 5.52 16.84
N LEU A 56 -5.99 5.76 16.88
CA LEU A 56 -6.85 5.47 18.04
C LEU A 56 -6.27 6.04 19.35
N SER A 57 -5.88 7.32 19.34
CA SER A 57 -5.27 8.00 20.49
C SER A 57 -4.00 7.32 21.05
N GLY A 58 -3.23 6.65 20.19
CA GLY A 58 -1.97 5.98 20.55
C GLY A 58 -2.11 4.52 20.94
N PHE A 59 -3.33 3.98 20.96
CA PHE A 59 -3.55 2.56 21.23
C PHE A 59 -3.35 1.66 19.99
N GLY A 60 -3.15 2.24 18.81
CA GLY A 60 -2.77 1.54 17.59
C GLY A 60 -1.66 2.26 16.85
N ASN A 61 -1.04 1.56 15.91
CA ASN A 61 0.00 2.09 15.03
C ASN A 61 -0.42 1.97 13.57
N CYS A 62 -0.18 3.01 12.78
CA CYS A 62 -0.36 2.96 11.34
C CYS A 62 0.75 2.15 10.69
N ARG A 63 0.38 1.09 9.97
CA ARG A 63 1.33 0.15 9.35
C ARG A 63 0.94 -0.14 7.90
N PRO A 64 1.94 -0.29 7.01
CA PRO A 64 1.68 -0.69 5.64
C PRO A 64 1.19 -2.14 5.59
N VAL A 65 0.15 -2.38 4.81
CA VAL A 65 -0.30 -3.72 4.44
C VAL A 65 0.31 -4.07 3.09
N MET A 66 1.28 -4.97 3.11
CA MET A 66 1.92 -5.46 1.90
C MET A 66 1.10 -6.58 1.26
N ARG A 67 1.01 -6.56 -0.07
CA ARG A 67 0.53 -7.69 -0.87
C ARG A 67 1.58 -8.07 -1.89
N THR A 68 1.77 -9.36 -2.05
CA THR A 68 2.56 -9.90 -3.15
C THR A 68 1.67 -9.99 -4.39
N ILE A 69 2.11 -9.38 -5.47
CA ILE A 69 1.46 -9.49 -6.78
C ILE A 69 2.42 -10.15 -7.76
N ASN A 70 1.85 -10.82 -8.76
CA ASN A 70 2.61 -11.39 -9.85
C ASN A 70 2.61 -10.44 -11.05
N VAL A 71 3.79 -10.17 -11.58
CA VAL A 71 4.01 -9.43 -12.82
C VAL A 71 4.77 -10.30 -13.81
N LEU A 72 4.82 -9.88 -15.07
CA LEU A 72 5.61 -10.54 -16.08
C LEU A 72 6.86 -9.71 -16.37
N ARG A 73 8.03 -10.34 -16.36
CA ARG A 73 9.28 -9.75 -16.88
C ARG A 73 9.59 -10.36 -18.23
N ASN A 74 9.83 -9.54 -19.24
CA ASN A 74 10.41 -9.99 -20.50
C ASN A 74 11.91 -10.24 -20.29
N ALA A 75 12.29 -11.51 -20.36
CA ALA A 75 13.67 -12.01 -20.28
C ALA A 75 14.24 -12.36 -21.67
N GLY A 76 13.54 -12.01 -22.75
CA GLY A 76 13.96 -12.11 -24.14
C GLY A 76 14.24 -10.72 -24.74
N THR A 77 14.00 -10.57 -26.03
CA THR A 77 14.11 -9.27 -26.73
C THR A 77 12.73 -8.72 -27.07
N ASN A 78 12.66 -7.49 -27.61
CA ASN A 78 11.40 -6.95 -28.13
C ASN A 78 10.88 -7.71 -29.36
N LYS A 79 11.77 -8.32 -30.15
CA LYS A 79 11.41 -9.11 -31.35
C LYS A 79 11.05 -10.57 -31.00
N SER A 80 11.62 -11.10 -29.92
CA SER A 80 11.42 -12.45 -29.41
C SER A 80 11.19 -12.42 -27.90
N PRO A 81 9.98 -12.01 -27.45
CA PRO A 81 9.70 -11.88 -26.04
C PRO A 81 9.68 -13.23 -25.35
N ARG A 82 10.20 -13.29 -24.13
CA ARG A 82 10.11 -14.45 -23.25
C ARG A 82 9.66 -13.98 -21.88
N TRP A 83 8.36 -14.08 -21.65
CA TRP A 83 7.74 -13.65 -20.40
C TRP A 83 7.96 -14.69 -19.31
N VAL A 84 8.48 -14.23 -18.17
CA VAL A 84 8.59 -15.02 -16.95
C VAL A 84 7.85 -14.31 -15.83
N GLN A 85 7.17 -15.08 -15.00
CA GLN A 85 6.47 -14.53 -13.85
C GLN A 85 7.47 -14.14 -12.77
N GLU A 86 7.28 -12.96 -12.18
CA GLU A 86 8.00 -12.50 -11.00
C GLU A 86 7.03 -11.97 -9.96
N SER A 87 7.36 -12.19 -8.68
CA SER A 87 6.56 -11.71 -7.56
C SER A 87 7.14 -10.43 -6.98
N ILE A 88 6.31 -9.41 -6.81
CA ILE A 88 6.68 -8.10 -6.26
C ILE A 88 5.76 -7.79 -5.08
N ASN A 89 6.33 -7.27 -4.00
CA ASN A 89 5.55 -6.73 -2.89
C ASN A 89 5.17 -5.26 -3.15
N THR A 90 3.89 -4.95 -3.02
CA THR A 90 3.32 -3.60 -3.10
C THR A 90 2.58 -3.29 -1.81
N ILE A 91 2.59 -2.02 -1.42
CA ILE A 91 1.77 -1.54 -0.30
C ILE A 91 0.34 -1.31 -0.82
N SER A 92 -0.60 -2.09 -0.33
CA SER A 92 -2.00 -2.02 -0.79
C SER A 92 -2.85 -1.10 0.07
N ALA A 93 -2.49 -0.92 1.34
CA ALA A 93 -3.20 -0.10 2.29
C ALA A 93 -2.28 0.38 3.43
N CYS A 94 -2.76 1.37 4.18
CA CYS A 94 -2.18 1.81 5.44
C CYS A 94 -3.24 1.62 6.52
N GLU A 95 -3.02 0.67 7.42
CA GLU A 95 -4.01 0.27 8.40
C GLU A 95 -3.58 0.63 9.81
N CYS A 96 -4.56 1.03 10.62
CA CYS A 96 -4.38 1.14 12.05
C CYS A 96 -4.39 -0.26 12.66
N GLN A 97 -3.23 -0.73 13.11
CA GLN A 97 -3.07 -2.05 13.71
C GLN A 97 -2.94 -1.92 15.22
N VAL A 98 -3.74 -2.70 15.93
CA VAL A 98 -3.72 -2.82 17.39
C VAL A 98 -2.89 -4.04 17.77
N GLU A 99 -2.09 -3.95 18.82
CA GLU A 99 -1.27 -5.05 19.30
C GLU A 99 -2.12 -6.12 20.01
N ILE A 100 -1.80 -7.39 19.72
CA ILE A 100 -2.45 -8.55 20.33
C ILE A 100 -2.24 -8.52 21.84
N GLY A 101 -3.32 -8.71 22.60
CA GLY A 101 -3.31 -8.75 24.07
C GLY A 101 -3.53 -7.41 24.75
N THR A 102 -3.55 -6.30 23.99
CA THR A 102 -4.00 -5.01 24.53
C THR A 102 -5.51 -5.01 24.80
N PRO A 103 -6.02 -4.09 25.65
CA PRO A 103 -7.46 -3.96 25.87
C PRO A 103 -8.26 -3.68 24.59
N LEU A 104 -7.67 -3.06 23.56
CA LEU A 104 -8.36 -2.85 22.28
C LEU A 104 -8.46 -4.13 21.45
N HIS A 105 -7.54 -5.09 21.60
CA HIS A 105 -7.59 -6.36 20.87
C HIS A 105 -8.91 -7.11 21.15
N SER A 106 -9.41 -7.05 22.39
CA SER A 106 -10.68 -7.70 22.76
C SER A 106 -11.90 -7.09 22.08
N LEU A 107 -11.84 -5.82 21.66
CA LEU A 107 -12.92 -5.15 20.93
C LEU A 107 -13.00 -5.59 19.46
N VAL A 108 -11.96 -6.25 18.95
CA VAL A 108 -11.90 -6.74 17.56
C VAL A 108 -12.42 -8.19 17.44
N LEU A 109 -12.27 -9.01 18.48
CA LEU A 109 -12.51 -10.47 18.48
C LEU A 109 -13.98 -10.91 18.52
N ARG A 110 -14.92 -10.11 18.01
CA ARG A 110 -16.35 -10.38 18.18
C ARG A 110 -16.81 -11.71 17.58
#